data_AF-A6XPJ6-F1
#
_entry.id   AF-A6XPJ6-F1
#
_cell.length_a   1.000
_cell.length_b   1.000
_cell.length_c   1.000
_cell.angle_alpha   90.00
_cell.angle_beta   90.00
_cell.angle_gamma   90.00
#
_symmetry.space_group_name_H-M   'P 1'
#
loop_
_entity.id
_entity.type
_entity.pdbx_description
1 polymer ?
#
loop_
_entity_poly.entity_id
_entity_poly.type
_entity_poly.pdbx_seq_one_letter_code
_entity_poly.pdbx_strand_id
1 'polypeptide(L)'
;MRGEIGEAEKRGKTKQEISKIDAETAVLETKRRSEKAQADAQLTNRQTELDMGIRLGKISAQRQAEMKDAELQKQVETKRAETELERLRAIDVTKSKISREAAEQNADADLYTKMKTADAVMYKQKMDADAHYYRVSKDAEAAFLAKTKEAEAAYIAKKKEAQGIAETAKAYAAMADVFGGPQGFLQYLMIQNKTYEALARANGEAIKGLEPKITVWNTGSSGDASQDTTAPIRNLMQSLPPLFSTIHEQTGISPPTWMAQLPHTQNQLNSTRQANDIQAKLK
;
A
#
# COMPACT_ATOMS: atom_id res chain seq x y z
N MET A 1 74.17 26.58 -170.38
CA MET A 1 72.89 26.23 -169.72
C MET A 1 72.76 24.73 -169.37
N ARG A 2 73.84 24.01 -169.01
CA ARG A 2 73.77 22.60 -168.52
C ARG A 2 74.31 22.39 -167.10
N GLY A 3 74.70 23.46 -166.39
CA GLY A 3 75.26 23.41 -165.03
C GLY A 3 74.26 23.75 -163.91
N GLU A 4 73.21 24.53 -164.18
CA GLU A 4 72.27 25.01 -163.15
C GLU A 4 71.23 23.98 -162.72
N ILE A 5 70.88 23.03 -163.59
CA ILE A 5 69.84 22.02 -163.33
C ILE A 5 70.32 20.97 -162.32
N GLY A 6 71.59 20.59 -162.35
CA GLY A 6 72.17 19.62 -161.40
C GLY A 6 72.38 20.19 -159.99
N GLU A 7 72.69 21.49 -159.86
CA GLU A 7 72.74 22.16 -158.55
C GLU A 7 71.34 22.36 -157.96
N ALA A 8 70.34 22.72 -158.77
CA ALA A 8 68.96 22.85 -158.33
C ALA A 8 68.36 21.51 -157.89
N GLU A 9 68.67 20.42 -158.58
CA GLU A 9 68.23 19.07 -158.20
C GLU A 9 68.87 18.59 -156.89
N LYS A 10 70.18 18.86 -156.68
CA LYS A 10 70.85 18.57 -155.40
C LYS A 10 70.31 19.42 -154.25
N ARG A 11 70.05 20.73 -154.47
CA ARG A 11 69.42 21.63 -153.47
C ARG A 11 67.97 21.24 -153.16
N GLY A 12 67.23 20.72 -154.15
CA GLY A 12 65.88 20.19 -153.95
C GLY A 12 65.88 18.91 -153.11
N LYS A 13 66.77 17.97 -153.42
CA LYS A 13 66.96 16.73 -152.65
C LYS A 13 67.39 17.02 -151.20
N THR A 14 68.34 17.94 -150.98
CA THR A 14 68.72 18.35 -149.61
C THR A 14 67.59 19.05 -148.85
N LYS A 15 66.78 19.92 -149.49
CA LYS A 15 65.62 20.53 -148.83
C LYS A 15 64.52 19.51 -148.48
N GLN A 16 64.31 18.50 -149.32
CA GLN A 16 63.38 17.41 -149.04
C GLN A 16 63.88 16.53 -147.88
N GLU A 17 65.18 16.22 -147.85
CA GLU A 17 65.79 15.50 -146.73
C GLU A 17 65.74 16.30 -145.43
N ILE A 18 66.03 17.61 -145.46
CA ILE A 18 65.90 18.49 -144.27
C ILE A 18 64.44 18.55 -143.79
N SER A 19 63.46 18.73 -144.69
CA SER A 19 62.04 18.76 -144.31
C SER A 19 61.57 17.41 -143.75
N LYS A 20 62.12 16.31 -144.26
CA LYS A 20 61.84 14.96 -143.74
C LYS A 20 62.47 14.77 -142.36
N ILE A 21 63.70 15.21 -142.15
CA ILE A 21 64.38 15.20 -140.85
C ILE A 21 63.65 16.11 -139.84
N ASP A 22 63.22 17.30 -140.24
CA ASP A 22 62.47 18.23 -139.38
C ASP A 22 61.09 17.67 -139.00
N ALA A 23 60.39 17.03 -139.96
CA ALA A 23 59.12 16.35 -139.69
C ALA A 23 59.32 15.14 -138.76
N GLU A 24 60.35 14.33 -138.99
CA GLU A 24 60.72 13.22 -138.10
C GLU A 24 61.11 13.73 -136.71
N THR A 25 61.81 14.88 -136.62
CA THR A 25 62.20 15.52 -135.35
C THR A 25 60.99 16.05 -134.61
N ALA A 26 60.04 16.71 -135.30
CA ALA A 26 58.79 17.20 -134.69
C ALA A 26 57.90 16.04 -134.20
N VAL A 27 57.82 14.93 -134.93
CA VAL A 27 57.12 13.71 -134.47
C VAL A 27 57.84 13.10 -133.26
N LEU A 28 59.16 13.09 -133.24
CA LEU A 28 59.94 12.56 -132.13
C LEU A 28 59.87 13.44 -130.88
N GLU A 29 59.82 14.77 -131.04
CA GLU A 29 59.60 15.72 -129.96
C GLU A 29 58.19 15.61 -129.37
N THR A 30 57.15 15.53 -130.20
CA THR A 30 55.78 15.33 -129.72
C THR A 30 55.61 13.97 -129.04
N LYS A 31 56.25 12.92 -129.58
CA LYS A 31 56.27 11.61 -128.94
C LYS A 31 56.98 11.64 -127.58
N ARG A 32 58.17 12.26 -127.47
CA ARG A 32 58.84 12.48 -126.17
C ARG A 32 58.00 13.32 -125.21
N ARG A 33 57.29 14.34 -125.70
CA ARG A 33 56.44 15.20 -124.88
C ARG A 33 55.22 14.43 -124.34
N SER A 34 54.64 13.55 -125.16
CA SER A 34 53.58 12.62 -124.76
C SER A 34 54.10 11.58 -123.74
N GLU A 35 55.26 10.98 -124.00
CA GLU A 35 55.90 10.03 -123.07
C GLU A 35 56.23 10.70 -121.73
N LYS A 36 56.75 11.94 -121.76
CA LYS A 36 56.99 12.74 -120.55
C LYS A 36 55.69 13.04 -119.80
N ALA A 37 54.65 13.49 -120.49
CA ALA A 37 53.35 13.76 -119.86
C ALA A 37 52.71 12.48 -119.27
N GLN A 38 52.86 11.33 -119.93
CA GLN A 38 52.41 10.04 -119.40
C GLN A 38 53.21 9.60 -118.17
N ALA A 39 54.54 9.75 -118.20
CA ALA A 39 55.41 9.47 -117.06
C ALA A 39 55.09 10.39 -115.87
N ASP A 40 54.88 11.68 -116.13
CA ASP A 40 54.48 12.67 -115.11
C ASP A 40 53.11 12.31 -114.51
N ALA A 41 52.11 11.97 -115.33
CA ALA A 41 50.80 11.54 -114.89
C ALA A 41 50.86 10.26 -114.01
N GLN A 42 51.65 9.27 -114.43
CA GLN A 42 51.88 8.05 -113.66
C GLN A 42 52.58 8.34 -112.32
N LEU A 43 53.59 9.22 -112.32
CA LEU A 43 54.28 9.65 -111.11
C LEU A 43 53.30 10.33 -110.14
N THR A 44 52.47 11.28 -110.62
CA THR A 44 51.46 11.95 -109.78
C THR A 44 50.40 11.00 -109.24
N ASN A 45 49.95 10.03 -110.05
CA ASN A 45 49.00 9.02 -109.58
C ASN A 45 49.62 8.19 -108.45
N ARG A 46 50.86 7.75 -108.62
CA ARG A 46 51.58 6.96 -107.62
C ARG A 46 51.86 7.77 -106.35
N GLN A 47 52.20 9.05 -106.48
CA GLN A 47 52.34 9.96 -105.35
C GLN A 47 51.01 10.14 -104.60
N THR A 48 49.90 10.31 -105.32
CA THR A 48 48.56 10.46 -104.71
C THR A 48 48.13 9.20 -103.97
N GLU A 49 48.37 8.02 -104.54
CA GLU A 49 48.12 6.73 -103.89
C GLU A 49 48.93 6.57 -102.61
N LEU A 50 50.24 6.89 -102.66
CA LEU A 50 51.12 6.85 -101.49
C LEU A 50 50.67 7.85 -100.41
N ASP A 51 50.33 9.08 -100.79
CA ASP A 51 49.85 10.12 -99.88
C ASP A 51 48.51 9.74 -99.23
N MET A 52 47.58 9.18 -100.01
CA MET A 52 46.33 8.61 -99.50
C MET A 52 46.60 7.49 -98.50
N GLY A 53 47.50 6.56 -98.83
CA GLY A 53 47.91 5.48 -97.93
C GLY A 53 48.50 6.00 -96.62
N ILE A 54 49.39 7.00 -96.68
CA ILE A 54 49.97 7.65 -95.50
C ILE A 54 48.89 8.36 -94.67
N ARG A 55 47.98 9.11 -95.31
CA ARG A 55 46.89 9.82 -94.61
C ARG A 55 45.91 8.84 -93.95
N LEU A 56 45.50 7.80 -94.65
CA LEU A 56 44.62 6.76 -94.10
C LEU A 56 45.31 6.01 -92.96
N GLY A 57 46.60 5.69 -93.09
CA GLY A 57 47.40 5.10 -92.02
C GLY A 57 47.51 5.99 -90.78
N LYS A 58 47.70 7.31 -90.97
CA LYS A 58 47.70 8.28 -89.86
C LYS A 58 46.33 8.40 -89.19
N ILE A 59 45.25 8.48 -89.97
CA ILE A 59 43.88 8.56 -89.46
C ILE A 59 43.51 7.28 -88.70
N SER A 60 43.82 6.10 -89.25
CA SER A 60 43.51 4.83 -88.59
C SER A 60 44.30 4.67 -87.31
N ALA A 61 45.59 5.03 -87.29
CA ALA A 61 46.42 5.03 -86.10
C ALA A 61 45.88 6.02 -85.04
N GLN A 62 45.50 7.22 -85.44
CA GLN A 62 44.92 8.23 -84.55
C GLN A 62 43.57 7.76 -83.97
N ARG A 63 42.68 7.21 -84.80
CA ARG A 63 41.38 6.68 -84.33
C ARG A 63 41.55 5.47 -83.42
N GLN A 64 42.51 4.59 -83.70
CA GLN A 64 42.84 3.48 -82.81
C GLN A 64 43.37 3.98 -81.47
N ALA A 65 44.23 5.01 -81.47
CA ALA A 65 44.70 5.66 -80.25
C ALA A 65 43.54 6.27 -79.46
N GLU A 66 42.69 7.08 -80.11
CA GLU A 66 41.51 7.70 -79.49
C GLU A 66 40.54 6.64 -78.91
N MET A 67 40.30 5.53 -79.63
CA MET A 67 39.46 4.44 -79.11
C MET A 67 40.08 3.75 -77.89
N LYS A 68 41.40 3.53 -77.92
CA LYS A 68 42.11 2.93 -76.78
C LYS A 68 42.11 3.85 -75.57
N ASP A 69 42.32 5.15 -75.79
CA ASP A 69 42.27 6.15 -74.72
C ASP A 69 40.86 6.23 -74.12
N ALA A 70 39.81 6.22 -74.94
CA ALA A 70 38.43 6.19 -74.46
C ALA A 70 38.08 4.89 -73.70
N GLU A 71 38.58 3.73 -74.16
CA GLU A 71 38.41 2.46 -73.47
C GLU A 71 39.12 2.46 -72.10
N LEU A 72 40.37 2.93 -72.06
CA LEU A 72 41.14 3.07 -70.83
C LEU A 72 40.48 4.04 -69.86
N GLN A 73 39.99 5.18 -70.34
CA GLN A 73 39.27 6.16 -69.53
C GLN A 73 38.01 5.55 -68.91
N LYS A 74 37.22 4.82 -69.69
CA LYS A 74 36.04 4.10 -69.20
C LYS A 74 36.41 3.07 -68.13
N GLN A 75 37.51 2.32 -68.31
CA GLN A 75 37.98 1.36 -67.33
C GLN A 75 38.41 2.05 -66.02
N VAL A 76 39.13 3.17 -66.11
CA VAL A 76 39.53 3.96 -64.93
C VAL A 76 38.30 4.49 -64.18
N GLU A 77 37.30 5.03 -64.88
CA GLU A 77 36.07 5.52 -64.25
C GLU A 77 35.26 4.39 -63.62
N THR A 78 35.15 3.24 -64.29
CA THR A 78 34.50 2.06 -63.73
C THR A 78 35.22 1.59 -62.46
N LYS A 79 36.56 1.54 -62.50
CA LYS A 79 37.37 1.17 -61.33
C LYS A 79 37.22 2.18 -60.20
N ARG A 80 37.18 3.48 -60.50
CA ARG A 80 36.92 4.53 -59.50
C ARG A 80 35.54 4.38 -58.85
N ALA A 81 34.50 4.13 -59.65
CA ALA A 81 33.15 3.90 -59.16
C ALA A 81 33.07 2.65 -58.27
N GLU A 82 33.70 1.54 -58.68
CA GLU A 82 33.81 0.33 -57.87
C GLU A 82 34.52 0.59 -56.53
N THR A 83 35.63 1.34 -56.54
CA THR A 83 36.36 1.66 -55.31
C THR A 83 35.56 2.54 -54.36
N GLU A 84 34.80 3.52 -54.87
CA GLU A 84 33.96 4.38 -54.02
C GLU A 84 32.78 3.60 -53.45
N LEU A 85 32.17 2.73 -54.25
CA LEU A 85 31.08 1.87 -53.78
C LEU A 85 31.55 0.93 -52.66
N GLU A 86 32.74 0.35 -52.79
CA GLU A 86 33.30 -0.50 -51.74
C GLU A 86 33.69 0.31 -50.50
N ARG A 87 34.20 1.54 -50.67
CA ARG A 87 34.43 2.47 -49.56
C ARG A 87 33.13 2.79 -48.83
N LEU A 88 32.04 3.09 -49.55
CA LEU A 88 30.73 3.36 -48.95
C LEU A 88 30.18 2.13 -48.22
N ARG A 89 30.31 0.93 -48.80
CA ARG A 89 29.96 -0.32 -48.12
C ARG A 89 30.77 -0.52 -46.84
N ALA A 90 32.08 -0.26 -46.87
CA ALA A 90 32.92 -0.33 -45.69
C ALA A 90 32.45 0.65 -44.61
N ILE A 91 32.13 1.89 -44.98
CA ILE A 91 31.57 2.89 -44.06
C ILE A 91 30.25 2.39 -43.46
N ASP A 92 29.31 1.89 -44.26
CA ASP A 92 28.02 1.40 -43.76
C ASP A 92 28.17 0.18 -42.85
N VAL A 93 29.10 -0.73 -43.16
CA VAL A 93 29.42 -1.86 -42.28
C VAL A 93 30.01 -1.38 -40.97
N THR A 94 30.95 -0.42 -40.98
CA THR A 94 31.49 0.14 -39.74
C THR A 94 30.44 0.87 -38.92
N LYS A 95 29.59 1.68 -39.55
CA LYS A 95 28.46 2.37 -38.90
C LYS A 95 27.49 1.38 -38.26
N SER A 96 27.13 0.31 -38.98
CA SER A 96 26.26 -0.73 -38.48
C SER A 96 26.88 -1.46 -37.28
N LYS A 97 28.18 -1.79 -37.35
CA LYS A 97 28.91 -2.40 -36.22
C LYS A 97 28.93 -1.48 -34.99
N ILE A 98 29.26 -0.19 -35.17
CA ILE A 98 29.27 0.79 -34.08
C ILE A 98 27.86 0.93 -33.49
N SER A 99 26.82 1.01 -34.32
CA SER A 99 25.44 1.12 -33.83
C SER A 99 25.00 -0.11 -33.04
N ARG A 100 25.42 -1.31 -33.47
CA ARG A 100 25.15 -2.56 -32.75
C ARG A 100 25.89 -2.61 -31.43
N GLU A 101 27.18 -2.27 -31.42
CA GLU A 101 28.00 -2.24 -30.20
C GLU A 101 27.47 -1.19 -29.20
N ALA A 102 27.07 -0.01 -29.67
CA ALA A 102 26.44 1.01 -28.83
C ALA A 102 25.09 0.53 -28.25
N ALA A 103 24.29 -0.19 -29.04
CA ALA A 103 23.03 -0.77 -28.56
C ALA A 103 23.26 -1.89 -27.54
N GLU A 104 24.26 -2.76 -27.75
CA GLU A 104 24.69 -3.80 -26.81
C GLU A 104 25.16 -3.17 -25.49
N GLN A 105 26.03 -2.17 -25.54
CA GLN A 105 26.50 -1.46 -24.33
C GLN A 105 25.37 -0.77 -23.56
N ASN A 106 24.43 -0.13 -24.26
CA ASN A 106 23.26 0.48 -23.62
C ASN A 106 22.35 -0.58 -22.97
N ALA A 107 22.11 -1.70 -23.66
CA ALA A 107 21.32 -2.80 -23.11
C ALA A 107 21.97 -3.43 -21.88
N ASP A 108 23.30 -3.60 -21.89
CA ASP A 108 24.07 -4.10 -20.77
C ASP A 108 24.06 -3.13 -19.59
N ALA A 109 24.17 -1.82 -19.85
CA ALA A 109 24.04 -0.79 -18.82
C ALA A 109 22.64 -0.78 -18.19
N ASP A 110 21.59 -0.90 -19.00
CA ASP A 110 20.20 -1.01 -18.53
C ASP A 110 19.97 -2.29 -17.72
N LEU A 111 20.54 -3.42 -18.14
CA LEU A 111 20.45 -4.67 -17.39
C LEU A 111 21.17 -4.53 -16.05
N TYR A 112 22.38 -3.98 -16.05
CA TYR A 112 23.16 -3.76 -14.84
C TYR A 112 22.42 -2.85 -13.84
N THR A 113 21.87 -1.73 -14.30
CA THR A 113 21.10 -0.82 -13.45
C THR A 113 19.85 -1.49 -12.90
N LYS A 114 19.07 -2.19 -13.73
CA LYS A 114 17.90 -2.96 -13.28
C LYS A 114 18.26 -4.01 -12.25
N MET A 115 19.31 -4.78 -12.49
CA MET A 115 19.80 -5.80 -11.55
C MET A 115 20.18 -5.17 -10.21
N LYS A 116 20.95 -4.07 -10.22
CA LYS A 116 21.33 -3.37 -8.99
C LYS A 116 20.15 -2.76 -8.25
N THR A 117 19.18 -2.20 -8.96
CA THR A 117 17.97 -1.66 -8.33
C THR A 117 17.11 -2.77 -7.73
N ALA A 118 16.97 -3.92 -8.42
CA ALA A 118 16.25 -5.07 -7.91
C ALA A 118 16.92 -5.66 -6.66
N ASP A 119 18.24 -5.83 -6.69
CA ASP A 119 19.03 -6.27 -5.54
C ASP A 119 18.89 -5.31 -4.36
N ALA A 120 18.93 -4.00 -4.61
CA ALA A 120 18.75 -2.99 -3.56
C ALA A 120 17.34 -3.04 -2.94
N VAL A 121 16.30 -3.21 -3.74
CA VAL A 121 14.92 -3.37 -3.25
C VAL A 121 14.78 -4.65 -2.43
N MET A 122 15.31 -5.77 -2.92
CA MET A 122 15.28 -7.04 -2.21
C MET A 122 16.04 -6.96 -0.87
N TYR A 123 17.21 -6.32 -0.86
CA TYR A 123 17.98 -6.10 0.35
C TYR A 123 17.21 -5.23 1.35
N LYS A 124 16.61 -4.12 0.89
CA LYS A 124 15.78 -3.25 1.74
C LYS A 124 14.60 -4.03 2.35
N GLN A 125 13.86 -4.77 1.53
CA GLN A 125 12.73 -5.58 1.99
C GLN A 125 13.16 -6.62 3.03
N LYS A 126 14.30 -7.27 2.82
CA LYS A 126 14.86 -8.24 3.77
C LYS A 126 15.20 -7.56 5.10
N MET A 127 15.88 -6.42 5.06
CA MET A 127 16.23 -5.67 6.27
C MET A 127 14.99 -5.16 7.01
N ASP A 128 13.98 -4.67 6.30
CA ASP A 128 12.71 -4.22 6.89
C ASP A 128 11.94 -5.39 7.53
N ALA A 129 11.92 -6.55 6.86
CA ALA A 129 11.29 -7.77 7.39
C ALA A 129 12.03 -8.31 8.63
N ASP A 130 13.36 -8.36 8.59
CA ASP A 130 14.19 -8.79 9.73
C ASP A 130 14.03 -7.82 10.91
N ALA A 131 13.99 -6.51 10.65
CA ALA A 131 13.75 -5.50 11.67
C ALA A 131 12.34 -5.62 12.27
N HIS A 132 11.33 -5.87 11.46
CA HIS A 132 9.96 -6.11 11.93
C HIS A 132 9.89 -7.37 12.80
N TYR A 133 10.48 -8.47 12.34
CA TYR A 133 10.56 -9.71 13.10
C TYR A 133 11.25 -9.51 14.45
N TYR A 134 12.37 -8.78 14.47
CA TYR A 134 13.09 -8.47 15.70
C TYR A 134 12.27 -7.60 16.66
N ARG A 135 11.56 -6.59 16.17
CA ARG A 135 10.67 -5.76 17.01
C ARG A 135 9.57 -6.60 17.63
N VAL A 136 8.85 -7.37 16.82
CA VAL A 136 7.75 -8.22 17.29
C VAL A 136 8.24 -9.28 18.28
N SER A 137 9.40 -9.91 18.03
CA SER A 137 9.96 -10.89 18.97
C SER A 137 10.35 -10.24 20.30
N LYS A 138 10.96 -9.06 20.28
CA LYS A 138 11.29 -8.31 21.50
C LYS A 138 10.07 -7.81 22.25
N ASP A 139 9.05 -7.33 21.56
CA ASP A 139 7.80 -6.90 22.18
C ASP A 139 7.08 -8.10 22.82
N ALA A 140 7.07 -9.25 22.14
CA ALA A 140 6.49 -10.49 22.67
C ALA A 140 7.28 -11.03 23.88
N GLU A 141 8.62 -11.04 23.83
CA GLU A 141 9.48 -11.40 24.96
C GLU A 141 9.25 -10.48 26.16
N ALA A 142 9.15 -9.16 25.92
CA ALA A 142 8.87 -8.18 26.96
C ALA A 142 7.49 -8.39 27.59
N ALA A 143 6.46 -8.62 26.77
CA ALA A 143 5.11 -8.89 27.24
C ALA A 143 5.02 -10.21 28.03
N PHE A 144 5.74 -11.24 27.60
CA PHE A 144 5.85 -12.50 28.35
C PHE A 144 6.50 -12.27 29.71
N LEU A 145 7.63 -11.58 29.75
CA LEU A 145 8.34 -11.29 31.00
C LEU A 145 7.53 -10.40 31.95
N ALA A 146 6.77 -9.44 31.42
CA ALA A 146 5.87 -8.62 32.23
C ALA A 146 4.79 -9.49 32.88
N LYS A 147 4.11 -10.34 32.10
CA LYS A 147 3.09 -11.26 32.61
C LYS A 147 3.62 -12.27 33.62
N THR A 148 4.83 -12.81 33.41
CA THR A 148 5.42 -13.74 34.38
C THR A 148 5.72 -13.04 35.70
N LYS A 149 6.30 -11.84 35.64
CA LYS A 149 6.57 -11.03 36.86
C LYS A 149 5.28 -10.62 37.58
N GLU A 150 4.23 -10.25 36.85
CA GLU A 150 2.93 -9.95 37.44
C GLU A 150 2.32 -11.17 38.13
N ALA A 151 2.38 -12.34 37.49
CA ALA A 151 1.88 -13.58 38.07
C ALA A 151 2.71 -14.00 39.31
N GLU A 152 4.03 -13.86 39.27
CA GLU A 152 4.91 -14.11 40.41
C GLU A 152 4.62 -13.14 41.57
N ALA A 153 4.45 -11.85 41.28
CA ALA A 153 4.09 -10.85 42.27
C ALA A 153 2.73 -11.16 42.92
N ALA A 154 1.73 -11.53 42.11
CA ALA A 154 0.41 -11.92 42.60
C ALA A 154 0.48 -13.20 43.47
N TYR A 155 1.31 -14.17 43.10
CA TYR A 155 1.54 -15.37 43.89
C TYR A 155 2.19 -15.05 45.25
N ILE A 156 3.22 -14.19 45.25
CA ILE A 156 3.89 -13.75 46.48
C ILE A 156 2.92 -12.97 47.37
N ALA A 157 2.10 -12.08 46.80
CA ALA A 157 1.10 -11.33 47.54
C ALA A 157 0.09 -12.26 48.22
N LYS A 158 -0.53 -13.18 47.47
CA LYS A 158 -1.45 -14.18 48.04
C LYS A 158 -0.81 -15.06 49.10
N LYS A 159 0.46 -15.45 48.90
CA LYS A 159 1.20 -16.24 49.89
C LYS A 159 1.41 -15.45 51.19
N LYS A 160 1.77 -14.17 51.10
CA LYS A 160 1.93 -13.31 52.29
C LYS A 160 0.60 -13.02 52.97
N GLU A 161 -0.47 -12.81 52.21
CA GLU A 161 -1.82 -12.66 52.76
C GLU A 161 -2.25 -13.92 53.52
N ALA A 162 -2.04 -15.11 52.94
CA ALA A 162 -2.34 -16.37 53.61
C ALA A 162 -1.49 -16.58 54.87
N GLN A 163 -0.21 -16.19 54.85
CA GLN A 163 0.66 -16.20 56.04
C GLN A 163 0.15 -15.23 57.11
N GLY A 164 -0.26 -14.02 56.74
CA GLY A 164 -0.85 -13.05 57.68
C GLY A 164 -2.16 -13.55 58.30
N ILE A 165 -3.02 -14.21 57.52
CA ILE A 165 -4.24 -14.85 58.03
C ILE A 165 -3.87 -16.01 58.99
N ALA A 166 -2.86 -16.80 58.66
CA ALA A 166 -2.40 -17.88 59.54
C ALA A 166 -1.80 -17.34 60.86
N GLU A 167 -1.04 -16.24 60.81
CA GLU A 167 -0.48 -15.59 62.00
C GLU A 167 -1.56 -14.94 62.86
N THR A 168 -2.55 -14.27 62.25
CA THR A 168 -3.70 -13.74 62.99
C THR A 168 -4.55 -14.85 63.60
N ALA A 169 -4.76 -15.96 62.91
CA ALA A 169 -5.43 -17.14 63.46
C ALA A 169 -4.65 -17.71 64.67
N LYS A 170 -3.31 -17.76 64.61
CA LYS A 170 -2.46 -18.14 65.75
C LYS A 170 -2.58 -17.15 66.91
N ALA A 171 -2.60 -15.84 66.62
CA ALA A 171 -2.78 -14.80 67.64
C ALA A 171 -4.15 -14.92 68.32
N TYR A 172 -5.22 -15.17 67.56
CA TYR A 172 -6.55 -15.43 68.11
C TYR A 172 -6.60 -16.71 68.94
N ALA A 173 -5.89 -17.77 68.52
CA ALA A 173 -5.77 -18.98 69.32
C ALA A 173 -5.08 -18.72 70.67
N ALA A 174 -3.98 -17.93 70.68
CA ALA A 174 -3.30 -17.55 71.92
C ALA A 174 -4.17 -16.65 72.82
N MET A 175 -4.93 -15.70 72.24
CA MET A 175 -5.89 -14.90 73.00
C MET A 175 -7.02 -15.75 73.58
N ALA A 176 -7.55 -16.70 72.81
CA ALA A 176 -8.55 -17.64 73.28
C ALA A 176 -8.08 -18.45 74.49
N ASP A 177 -6.80 -18.83 74.53
CA ASP A 177 -6.21 -19.50 75.69
C ASP A 177 -6.17 -18.59 76.92
N VAL A 178 -5.68 -17.34 76.78
CA VAL A 178 -5.59 -16.36 77.88
C VAL A 178 -6.97 -15.99 78.45
N PHE A 179 -8.00 -15.87 77.62
CA PHE A 179 -9.36 -15.47 78.04
C PHE A 179 -10.23 -16.64 78.53
N GLY A 180 -9.64 -17.80 78.83
CA GLY A 180 -10.37 -18.93 79.44
C GLY A 180 -11.13 -19.80 78.42
N GLY A 181 -10.66 -19.85 77.18
CA GLY A 181 -11.19 -20.68 76.09
C GLY A 181 -11.92 -19.90 75.00
N PRO A 182 -12.37 -20.58 73.92
CA PRO A 182 -12.98 -19.95 72.75
C PRO A 182 -14.22 -19.10 73.06
N GLN A 183 -14.99 -19.47 74.09
CA GLN A 183 -16.20 -18.74 74.49
C GLN A 183 -15.89 -17.39 75.16
N GLY A 184 -14.87 -17.33 76.01
CA GLY A 184 -14.47 -16.09 76.68
C GLY A 184 -13.91 -15.06 75.68
N PHE A 185 -13.11 -15.53 74.73
CA PHE A 185 -12.61 -14.68 73.65
C PHE A 185 -13.72 -14.21 72.70
N LEU A 186 -14.69 -15.06 72.36
CA LEU A 186 -15.86 -14.66 71.58
C LEU A 186 -16.66 -13.57 72.30
N GLN A 187 -16.88 -13.71 73.60
CA GLN A 187 -17.58 -12.70 74.40
C GLN A 187 -16.80 -11.37 74.41
N TYR A 188 -15.47 -11.39 74.53
CA TYR A 188 -14.64 -10.20 74.45
C TYR A 188 -14.75 -9.52 73.08
N LEU A 189 -14.65 -10.29 71.98
CA LEU A 189 -14.83 -9.77 70.62
C LEU A 189 -16.23 -9.17 70.41
N MET A 190 -17.27 -9.80 70.96
CA MET A 190 -18.65 -9.30 70.90
C MET A 190 -18.81 -7.97 71.62
N ILE A 191 -18.19 -7.82 72.80
CA ILE A 191 -18.19 -6.55 73.53
C ILE A 191 -17.40 -5.49 72.75
N GLN A 192 -16.19 -5.82 72.27
CA GLN A 192 -15.33 -4.89 71.54
C GLN A 192 -15.98 -4.39 70.23
N ASN A 193 -16.60 -5.31 69.47
CA ASN A 193 -17.29 -4.99 68.23
C ASN A 193 -18.71 -4.41 68.46
N LYS A 194 -19.08 -4.13 69.71
CA LYS A 194 -20.38 -3.57 70.11
C LYS A 194 -21.58 -4.38 69.58
N THR A 195 -21.43 -5.69 69.41
CA THR A 195 -22.50 -6.54 68.86
C THR A 195 -23.72 -6.57 69.78
N TYR A 196 -23.52 -6.49 71.10
CA TYR A 196 -24.62 -6.38 72.07
C TYR A 196 -25.41 -5.09 71.93
N GLU A 197 -24.74 -3.96 71.67
CA GLU A 197 -25.40 -2.68 71.41
C GLU A 197 -26.21 -2.74 70.11
N ALA A 198 -25.62 -3.32 69.06
CA ALA A 198 -26.29 -3.52 67.78
C ALA A 198 -27.50 -4.46 67.90
N LEU A 199 -27.38 -5.57 68.64
CA LEU A 199 -28.46 -6.52 68.86
C LEU A 199 -29.58 -5.90 69.70
N ALA A 200 -29.25 -5.16 70.76
CA ALA A 200 -30.24 -4.45 71.57
C ALA A 200 -30.98 -3.38 70.76
N ARG A 201 -30.27 -2.65 69.89
CA ARG A 201 -30.88 -1.67 68.98
C ARG A 201 -31.82 -2.35 67.97
N ALA A 202 -31.39 -3.43 67.33
CA ALA A 202 -32.21 -4.19 66.38
C ALA A 202 -33.46 -4.80 67.04
N ASN A 203 -33.33 -5.36 68.25
CA ASN A 203 -34.48 -5.85 69.03
C ASN A 203 -35.41 -4.71 69.45
N GLY A 204 -34.86 -3.57 69.86
CA GLY A 204 -35.63 -2.37 70.18
C GLY A 204 -36.41 -1.84 68.97
N GLU A 205 -35.79 -1.82 67.79
CA GLU A 205 -36.45 -1.48 66.52
C GLU A 205 -37.55 -2.49 66.16
N ALA A 206 -37.31 -3.80 66.34
CA ALA A 206 -38.31 -4.83 66.09
C ALA A 206 -39.53 -4.72 67.03
N ILE A 207 -39.32 -4.32 68.29
CA ILE A 207 -40.41 -4.15 69.28
C ILE A 207 -41.13 -2.80 69.13
N LYS A 208 -40.46 -1.77 68.56
CA LYS A 208 -41.02 -0.42 68.40
C LYS A 208 -42.32 -0.36 67.59
N GLY A 209 -42.59 -1.37 66.75
CA GLY A 209 -43.81 -1.48 65.94
C GLY A 209 -44.83 -2.50 66.43
N LEU A 210 -44.58 -3.20 67.53
CA LEU A 210 -45.57 -4.08 68.15
C LEU A 210 -46.50 -3.21 69.02
N GLU A 211 -47.78 -3.17 68.69
CA GLU A 211 -48.86 -2.69 69.57
C GLU A 211 -49.48 -3.89 70.31
N PRO A 212 -48.87 -4.42 71.40
CA PRO A 212 -49.54 -5.44 72.18
C PRO A 212 -50.73 -4.81 72.89
N LYS A 213 -51.96 -5.23 72.53
CA LYS A 213 -53.14 -5.04 73.39
C LYS A 213 -52.93 -5.89 74.65
N ILE A 214 -52.27 -5.32 75.66
CA ILE A 214 -52.10 -5.96 76.96
C ILE A 214 -53.43 -5.90 77.69
N THR A 215 -54.17 -7.00 77.70
CA THR A 215 -55.32 -7.16 78.58
C THR A 215 -54.81 -7.40 80.00
N VAL A 216 -54.80 -6.36 80.83
CA VAL A 216 -54.48 -6.46 82.26
C VAL A 216 -55.68 -7.10 82.96
N TRP A 217 -55.63 -8.41 83.18
CA TRP A 217 -56.55 -9.07 84.11
C TRP A 217 -56.11 -8.73 85.53
N ASN A 218 -56.85 -7.81 86.15
CA ASN A 218 -56.69 -7.53 87.57
C ASN A 218 -57.32 -8.67 88.38
N THR A 219 -56.54 -9.70 88.74
CA THR A 219 -56.91 -10.72 89.72
C THR A 219 -56.48 -10.32 91.14
N GLY A 220 -56.64 -9.04 91.49
CA GLY A 220 -56.42 -8.50 92.82
C GLY A 220 -57.49 -8.96 93.81
N SER A 221 -57.03 -9.63 94.87
CA SER A 221 -57.76 -10.40 95.87
C SER A 221 -58.64 -9.60 96.83
N SER A 222 -59.63 -10.28 97.42
CA SER A 222 -60.09 -9.97 98.78
C SER A 222 -60.44 -11.29 99.46
N GLY A 223 -59.67 -11.60 100.52
CA GLY A 223 -59.90 -12.76 101.36
C GLY A 223 -61.20 -12.63 102.15
N ASP A 224 -61.82 -13.80 102.31
CA ASP A 224 -62.72 -14.24 103.38
C ASP A 224 -63.92 -13.35 103.75
N ALA A 225 -65.12 -13.75 103.30
CA ALA A 225 -66.19 -14.23 104.20
C ALA A 225 -67.53 -14.34 103.44
N SER A 226 -68.27 -15.41 103.78
CA SER A 226 -69.69 -15.66 103.55
C SER A 226 -70.13 -16.29 102.22
N GLN A 227 -70.85 -17.41 102.39
CA GLN A 227 -71.63 -18.13 101.40
C GLN A 227 -72.44 -17.17 100.52
N ASP A 228 -72.11 -17.12 99.23
CA ASP A 228 -72.94 -16.47 98.23
C ASP A 228 -73.19 -17.46 97.08
N THR A 229 -74.39 -18.01 97.05
CA THR A 229 -74.88 -18.99 96.07
C THR A 229 -74.97 -18.42 94.64
N THR A 230 -74.51 -17.19 94.43
CA THR A 230 -74.37 -16.52 93.12
C THR A 230 -72.98 -16.65 92.47
N ALA A 231 -72.02 -17.35 93.10
CA ALA A 231 -70.65 -17.52 92.60
C ALA A 231 -70.51 -18.13 91.18
N PRO A 232 -71.35 -19.09 90.74
CA PRO A 232 -71.32 -19.59 89.36
C PRO A 232 -71.85 -18.58 88.34
N ILE A 233 -72.88 -17.80 88.72
CA ILE A 233 -73.50 -16.78 87.85
C ILE A 233 -72.56 -15.58 87.68
N ARG A 234 -71.83 -15.20 88.75
CA ARG A 234 -70.78 -14.16 88.70
C ARG A 234 -69.60 -14.60 87.84
N ASN A 235 -69.18 -15.86 87.92
CA ASN A 235 -68.16 -16.43 87.03
C ASN A 235 -68.63 -16.51 85.57
N LEU A 236 -69.92 -16.78 85.30
CA LEU A 236 -70.49 -16.75 83.96
C LEU A 236 -70.57 -15.31 83.40
N MET A 237 -70.97 -14.33 84.21
CA MET A 237 -70.97 -12.91 83.81
C MET A 237 -69.56 -12.31 83.67
N GLN A 238 -68.57 -12.84 84.38
CA GLN A 238 -67.16 -12.46 84.23
C GLN A 238 -66.44 -13.15 83.06
N SER A 239 -67.01 -14.25 82.51
CA SER A 239 -66.49 -14.93 81.32
C SER A 239 -67.19 -14.53 80.01
N LEU A 240 -68.28 -13.77 80.09
CA LEU A 240 -69.03 -13.27 78.94
C LEU A 240 -68.40 -12.08 78.17
N PRO A 241 -67.58 -11.18 78.75
CA PRO A 241 -66.97 -10.10 77.98
C PRO A 241 -66.05 -10.55 76.83
N PRO A 242 -65.15 -11.54 76.98
CA PRO A 242 -64.26 -11.94 75.88
C PRO A 242 -64.98 -12.73 74.78
N LEU A 243 -66.14 -13.34 75.04
CA LEU A 243 -66.96 -13.98 73.99
C LEU A 243 -67.78 -12.96 73.20
N PHE A 244 -68.27 -11.90 73.84
CA PHE A 244 -69.01 -10.84 73.13
C PHE A 244 -68.10 -9.89 72.34
N SER A 245 -66.89 -9.58 72.82
CA SER A 245 -65.93 -8.78 72.05
C SER A 245 -65.36 -9.54 70.86
N THR A 246 -65.12 -10.86 70.99
CA THR A 246 -64.66 -11.69 69.87
C THR A 246 -65.76 -11.94 68.84
N ILE A 247 -67.02 -12.13 69.24
CA ILE A 247 -68.15 -12.22 68.30
C ILE A 247 -68.40 -10.88 67.61
N HIS A 248 -68.29 -9.74 68.33
CA HIS A 248 -68.41 -8.40 67.74
C HIS A 248 -67.28 -8.10 66.75
N GLU A 249 -66.02 -8.39 67.10
CA GLU A 249 -64.85 -8.18 66.22
C GLU A 249 -64.81 -9.17 65.04
N GLN A 250 -65.42 -10.36 65.12
CA GLN A 250 -65.42 -11.36 64.03
C GLN A 250 -66.70 -11.40 63.17
N THR A 251 -67.85 -10.93 63.65
CA THR A 251 -69.13 -11.04 62.91
C THR A 251 -69.94 -9.73 62.76
N GLY A 252 -69.52 -8.64 63.41
CA GLY A 252 -70.06 -7.29 63.16
C GLY A 252 -71.51 -7.01 63.60
N ILE A 253 -72.17 -7.92 64.32
CA ILE A 253 -73.55 -7.74 64.77
C ILE A 253 -73.58 -7.10 66.17
N SER A 254 -74.30 -5.98 66.33
CA SER A 254 -74.56 -5.34 67.62
C SER A 254 -75.77 -5.96 68.34
N PRO A 255 -75.77 -6.07 69.68
CA PRO A 255 -76.89 -6.65 70.42
C PRO A 255 -78.17 -5.79 70.36
N PRO A 256 -79.37 -6.41 70.46
CA PRO A 256 -80.66 -5.75 70.22
C PRO A 256 -81.06 -4.69 71.27
N THR A 257 -81.89 -3.75 70.83
CA THR A 257 -82.19 -2.44 71.44
C THR A 257 -82.82 -2.46 72.84
N TRP A 258 -83.35 -3.58 73.31
CA TRP A 258 -83.88 -3.69 74.69
C TRP A 258 -82.78 -3.68 75.77
N MET A 259 -81.51 -3.71 75.36
CA MET A 259 -80.33 -3.60 76.21
C MET A 259 -79.72 -2.17 76.25
N ALA A 260 -80.38 -1.18 75.65
CA ALA A 260 -79.90 0.20 75.57
C ALA A 260 -80.55 1.16 76.60
N GLN A 261 -81.08 0.64 77.72
CA GLN A 261 -81.63 1.46 78.81
C GLN A 261 -81.04 1.07 80.16
N LEU A 262 -79.89 1.66 80.47
CA LEU A 262 -79.39 1.91 81.83
C LEU A 262 -79.34 3.44 82.03
N PRO A 263 -79.80 3.98 83.16
CA PRO A 263 -80.05 5.41 83.33
C PRO A 263 -78.75 6.24 83.32
N HIS A 264 -78.79 7.38 82.65
CA HIS A 264 -77.77 8.43 82.74
C HIS A 264 -77.86 9.12 84.11
N THR A 265 -76.96 8.80 85.03
CA THR A 265 -76.70 9.64 86.20
C THR A 265 -75.68 10.72 85.86
N GLN A 266 -76.20 11.94 85.71
CA GLN A 266 -75.47 13.20 85.74
C GLN A 266 -74.63 13.31 87.02
N ASN A 267 -73.36 13.71 86.87
CA ASN A 267 -72.76 14.66 87.79
C ASN A 267 -71.69 15.48 87.05
N GLN A 268 -72.15 16.52 86.36
CA GLN A 268 -71.34 17.70 86.09
C GLN A 268 -71.53 18.65 87.27
N LEU A 269 -70.44 19.08 87.92
CA LEU A 269 -70.16 20.48 88.26
C LEU A 269 -68.89 20.59 89.13
N ASN A 270 -68.03 21.51 88.71
CA ASN A 270 -67.07 22.29 89.52
C ASN A 270 -65.64 21.76 89.73
N SER A 271 -64.83 21.86 88.67
CA SER A 271 -63.47 22.42 88.76
C SER A 271 -62.97 22.87 87.37
N THR A 272 -63.71 23.77 86.73
CA THR A 272 -63.19 24.60 85.63
C THR A 272 -63.90 25.94 85.64
N ARG A 273 -63.36 26.90 86.39
CA ARG A 273 -63.46 28.36 86.15
C ARG A 273 -62.74 29.10 87.28
N GLN A 274 -61.55 29.60 86.92
CA GLN A 274 -60.62 30.53 87.59
C GLN A 274 -59.23 29.91 87.41
N ALA A 275 -58.61 30.01 86.23
CA ALA A 275 -57.87 31.22 85.88
C ALA A 275 -57.63 31.30 84.36
N ASN A 276 -58.69 31.66 83.62
CA ASN A 276 -58.57 32.35 82.33
C ASN A 276 -58.61 33.88 82.54
N ASP A 277 -57.99 34.36 83.62
CA ASP A 277 -57.98 35.79 84.00
C ASP A 277 -56.58 36.31 84.36
N ILE A 278 -55.51 35.67 83.86
CA ILE A 278 -54.14 36.23 83.95
C ILE A 278 -53.51 36.41 82.54
N GLN A 279 -54.36 36.60 81.53
CA GLN A 279 -53.95 37.15 80.23
C GLN A 279 -54.75 38.38 79.80
N ALA A 280 -55.28 39.15 80.77
CA ALA A 280 -55.80 40.48 80.50
C ALA A 280 -55.51 41.46 81.65
N LYS A 281 -54.30 42.06 81.57
CA LYS A 281 -53.80 43.31 82.21
C LYS A 281 -52.78 43.13 83.34
N LEU A 282 -51.56 43.62 83.08
CA LEU A 282 -50.45 43.86 84.00
C LEU A 282 -50.90 44.56 85.31
N LYS A 283 -50.68 43.90 86.45
CA LYS A 283 -50.12 44.46 87.70
C LYS A 283 -49.85 43.34 88.70
#